data_AF-A0A7K3XBL0-F1
#
_entry.id   AF-A0A7K3XBL0-F1
#
_cell.length_a   1.000
_cell.length_b   1.000
_cell.length_c   1.000
_cell.angle_alpha   90.00
_cell.angle_beta   90.00
_cell.angle_gamma   90.00
#
_symmetry.space_group_name_H-M   'P 1'
#
loop_
_entity.id
_entity.type
_entity.pdbx_description
1 polymer ?
#
loop_
_entity_poly.entity_id
_entity_poly.type
_entity_poly.pdbx_seq_one_letter_code
_entity_poly.pdbx_strand_id
1 'polypeptide(L)'
;MKTERIINFEKLVSKEKSGWLEKAKWRQENHAWLDKSSLIAIKILRAISDQGSSQKKLAEKMEVSAQYINKIVKGSENLSLETISKLEMALGIQLIDVVGFSTSINYEIPVTVQGSSSHLGKHYPV
;
A
#
# COMPACT_ATOMS: atom_id res chain seq x y z
N MET A 1 7.53 -28.53 -45.91
CA MET A 1 6.83 -27.24 -46.16
C MET A 1 6.05 -26.87 -44.91
N LYS A 2 6.09 -25.63 -44.43
CA LYS A 2 5.22 -25.18 -43.33
C LYS A 2 3.78 -25.01 -43.84
N THR A 3 2.79 -25.51 -43.10
CA THR A 3 1.37 -25.38 -43.43
C THR A 3 0.89 -23.93 -43.29
N GLU A 4 -0.09 -23.49 -44.08
CA GLU A 4 -0.66 -22.12 -44.02
C GLU A 4 -1.05 -21.68 -42.60
N ARG A 5 -1.56 -22.61 -41.80
CA ARG A 5 -1.94 -22.36 -40.39
C ARG A 5 -0.74 -21.90 -39.54
N ILE A 6 0.44 -22.49 -39.77
CA ILE A 6 1.67 -22.15 -39.04
C ILE A 6 2.17 -20.76 -39.45
N ILE A 7 2.12 -20.45 -40.74
CA ILE A 7 2.55 -19.15 -41.29
C ILE A 7 1.67 -18.02 -40.74
N ASN A 8 0.35 -18.23 -40.70
CA ASN A 8 -0.57 -17.24 -40.15
C ASN A 8 -0.41 -17.07 -38.64
N PHE A 9 -0.10 -18.14 -37.91
CA PHE A 9 0.20 -18.06 -36.48
C PHE A 9 1.49 -17.26 -36.22
N GLU A 10 2.58 -17.54 -36.95
CA GLU A 10 3.86 -16.84 -36.78
C GLU A 10 3.75 -15.32 -37.06
N LYS A 11 2.81 -14.88 -37.91
CA LYS A 11 2.52 -13.45 -38.15
C LYS A 11 1.84 -12.75 -36.96
N LEU A 12 1.16 -13.49 -36.10
CA LEU A 12 0.44 -12.96 -34.93
C LEU A 12 1.30 -12.93 -33.66
N VAL A 13 2.43 -13.65 -33.66
CA VAL A 13 3.34 -13.70 -32.51
C VAL A 13 4.23 -12.46 -32.50
N SER A 14 4.20 -11.70 -31.40
CA SER A 14 5.15 -10.60 -31.19
C SER A 14 6.58 -11.13 -31.19
N LYS A 15 7.47 -10.46 -31.91
CA LYS A 15 8.90 -10.79 -31.95
C LYS A 15 9.62 -10.41 -30.65
N GLU A 16 8.99 -9.58 -29.82
CA GLU A 16 9.51 -9.18 -28.52
C GLU A 16 9.17 -10.22 -27.46
N LYS A 17 10.19 -10.71 -26.75
CA LYS A 17 9.99 -11.58 -25.59
C LYS A 17 9.23 -10.80 -24.52
N SER A 18 8.07 -11.31 -24.09
CA SER A 18 7.38 -10.74 -22.95
C SER A 18 8.27 -10.86 -21.72
N GLY A 19 8.46 -9.78 -20.96
CA GLY A 19 9.17 -9.80 -19.66
C GLY A 19 8.49 -10.62 -18.56
N TRP A 20 7.56 -11.51 -18.93
CA TRP A 20 6.80 -12.37 -18.03
C TRP A 20 7.70 -13.41 -17.37
N LEU A 21 8.60 -14.03 -18.13
CA LEU A 21 9.48 -15.08 -17.62
C LEU A 21 10.42 -14.52 -16.55
N GLU A 22 11.01 -13.36 -16.80
CA GLU A 22 11.89 -12.65 -15.86
C GLU A 22 11.12 -12.23 -14.61
N LYS A 23 9.91 -11.69 -14.75
CA LYS A 23 9.04 -11.33 -13.61
C LYS A 23 8.61 -12.55 -12.80
N ALA A 24 8.34 -13.68 -13.44
CA ALA A 24 7.97 -14.92 -12.76
C ALA A 24 9.15 -15.46 -11.94
N LYS A 25 10.34 -15.50 -12.55
CA LYS A 25 11.57 -15.91 -11.87
C LYS A 25 11.89 -15.02 -10.68
N TRP A 26 11.80 -13.69 -10.84
CA TRP A 26 12.01 -12.75 -9.74
C TRP A 26 11.03 -12.98 -8.58
N ARG A 27 9.75 -13.21 -8.85
CA ARG A 27 8.76 -13.52 -7.79
C ARG A 27 9.09 -14.81 -7.06
N GLN A 28 9.53 -15.83 -7.79
CA GLN A 28 9.92 -17.12 -7.19
C GLN A 28 11.12 -16.95 -6.25
N GLU A 29 12.14 -16.22 -6.70
CA GLU A 29 13.35 -15.93 -5.91
C GLU A 29 13.03 -15.06 -4.67
N ASN A 30 12.03 -14.19 -4.76
CA ASN A 30 11.68 -13.21 -3.72
C ASN A 30 10.43 -13.57 -2.90
N HIS A 31 9.89 -14.78 -3.07
CA HIS A 31 8.56 -15.15 -2.54
C HIS A 31 8.43 -14.88 -1.02
N ALA A 32 9.46 -15.20 -0.23
CA ALA A 32 9.39 -15.16 1.23
C ALA A 32 9.05 -13.78 1.80
N TRP A 33 9.55 -12.69 1.23
CA TRP A 33 9.19 -11.33 1.68
C TRP A 33 8.00 -10.76 0.91
N LEU A 34 7.78 -11.17 -0.34
CA LEU A 34 6.60 -10.81 -1.12
C LEU A 34 5.31 -11.33 -0.50
N ASP A 35 5.32 -12.54 0.06
CA ASP A 35 4.18 -13.13 0.75
C ASP A 35 3.85 -12.31 2.00
N LYS A 36 4.86 -11.91 2.78
CA LYS A 36 4.69 -11.04 3.95
C LYS A 36 4.14 -9.68 3.56
N SER A 37 4.69 -9.06 2.50
CA SER A 37 4.21 -7.77 1.98
C SER A 37 2.76 -7.87 1.52
N SER A 38 2.39 -8.96 0.84
CA SER A 38 1.03 -9.23 0.41
C SER A 38 0.06 -9.41 1.58
N LEU A 39 0.45 -10.13 2.63
CA LEU A 39 -0.36 -10.28 3.84
C LEU A 39 -0.59 -8.93 4.54
N ILE A 40 0.45 -8.10 4.65
CA ILE A 40 0.35 -6.74 5.18
C ILE A 40 -0.62 -5.91 4.34
N ALA A 41 -0.50 -5.96 3.02
CA ALA A 41 -1.39 -5.25 2.10
C ALA A 41 -2.86 -5.66 2.29
N ILE A 42 -3.15 -6.97 2.40
CA ILE A 42 -4.51 -7.47 2.67
C ILE A 42 -5.03 -6.94 4.01
N LYS A 43 -4.18 -6.92 5.05
CA LYS A 43 -4.57 -6.42 6.38
C LYS A 43 -4.89 -4.93 6.36
N ILE A 44 -4.10 -4.13 5.64
CA ILE A 44 -4.36 -2.70 5.41
C ILE A 44 -5.69 -2.50 4.69
N LEU A 45 -5.93 -3.24 3.60
CA LEU A 45 -7.17 -3.13 2.82
C LEU A 45 -8.41 -3.46 3.66
N ARG A 46 -8.32 -4.51 4.49
CA ARG A 46 -9.39 -4.85 5.45
C ARG A 46 -9.62 -3.73 6.44
N ALA A 47 -8.57 -3.21 7.08
CA ALA A 47 -8.71 -2.12 8.06
C ALA A 47 -9.32 -0.85 7.44
N ILE A 48 -8.94 -0.49 6.21
CA ILE A 48 -9.56 0.64 5.49
C ILE A 48 -11.05 0.39 5.27
N SER A 49 -11.42 -0.83 4.86
CA SER A 49 -12.80 -1.23 4.64
C SER A 49 -13.63 -1.20 5.93
N ASP A 50 -13.09 -1.75 7.02
CA ASP A 50 -13.75 -1.83 8.32
C ASP A 50 -14.01 -0.43 8.91
N GLN A 51 -13.15 0.54 8.59
CA GLN A 51 -13.29 1.94 8.99
C GLN A 51 -14.16 2.77 8.04
N GLY A 52 -14.70 2.18 6.95
CA GLY A 52 -15.43 2.92 5.92
C GLY A 52 -14.58 4.03 5.25
N SER A 53 -13.26 3.85 5.23
CA SER A 53 -12.31 4.83 4.72
C SER A 53 -11.90 4.53 3.27
N SER A 54 -10.98 5.30 2.72
CA SER A 54 -10.40 5.05 1.40
C SER A 54 -8.87 5.10 1.45
N GLN A 55 -8.22 4.47 0.47
CA GLN A 55 -6.77 4.55 0.30
C GLN A 55 -6.28 5.99 0.15
N LYS A 56 -7.07 6.85 -0.51
CA LYS A 56 -6.77 8.27 -0.65
C LYS A 56 -6.75 8.97 0.71
N LYS A 57 -7.76 8.71 1.55
CA LYS A 57 -7.83 9.28 2.90
C LYS A 57 -6.71 8.76 3.80
N LEU A 58 -6.29 7.50 3.64
CA LEU A 58 -5.10 6.98 4.31
C LEU A 58 -3.84 7.72 3.84
N ALA A 59 -3.69 7.97 2.55
CA ALA A 59 -2.56 8.73 2.00
C ALA A 59 -2.49 10.15 2.57
N GLU A 60 -3.65 10.82 2.66
CA GLU A 60 -3.77 12.14 3.30
C GLU A 60 -3.40 12.09 4.78
N LYS A 61 -3.90 11.11 5.54
CA LYS A 61 -3.58 10.93 6.98
C LYS A 61 -2.10 10.64 7.23
N MET A 62 -1.44 9.98 6.29
CA MET A 62 -0.01 9.66 6.37
C MET A 62 0.88 10.74 5.74
N GLU A 63 0.32 11.80 5.15
CA GLU A 63 1.04 12.84 4.42
C GLU A 63 1.94 12.28 3.30
N VAL A 64 1.48 11.22 2.62
CA VAL A 64 2.18 10.57 1.51
C VAL A 64 1.38 10.63 0.23
N SER A 65 2.03 10.39 -0.91
CA SER A 65 1.32 10.32 -2.19
C SER A 65 0.36 9.11 -2.23
N ALA A 66 -0.83 9.31 -2.83
CA ALA A 66 -1.77 8.20 -3.09
C ALA A 66 -1.15 7.10 -3.97
N GLN A 67 -0.20 7.46 -4.84
CA GLN A 67 0.54 6.49 -5.65
C GLN A 67 1.44 5.59 -4.81
N TYR A 68 2.02 6.13 -3.72
CA TYR A 68 2.78 5.33 -2.77
C TYR A 68 1.86 4.32 -2.05
N ILE A 69 0.73 4.76 -1.51
CA ILE A 69 -0.25 3.85 -0.89
C ILE A 69 -0.72 2.77 -1.88
N ASN A 70 -0.99 3.13 -3.14
CA ASN A 70 -1.35 2.19 -4.19
C ASN A 70 -0.28 1.10 -4.44
N LYS A 71 1.00 1.42 -4.26
CA LYS A 71 2.08 0.44 -4.37
C LYS A 71 2.14 -0.48 -3.14
N ILE A 72 1.93 0.08 -1.95
CA ILE A 72 1.86 -0.68 -0.69
C ILE A 72 0.74 -1.73 -0.76
N VAL A 73 -0.49 -1.31 -1.10
CA VAL A 73 -1.65 -2.21 -1.14
C VAL A 73 -1.61 -3.24 -2.28
N LYS A 74 -0.67 -3.09 -3.23
CA LYS A 74 -0.38 -4.12 -4.24
C LYS A 74 0.53 -5.24 -3.72
N GLY A 75 1.11 -5.09 -2.52
CA GLY A 75 1.95 -6.12 -1.88
C GLY A 75 3.29 -6.37 -2.59
N SER A 76 3.71 -5.46 -3.48
CA SER A 76 4.96 -5.57 -4.25
C SER A 76 6.06 -4.65 -3.76
N GLU A 77 5.81 -3.91 -2.67
CA GLU A 77 6.78 -2.97 -2.09
C GLU A 77 7.51 -3.61 -0.91
N ASN A 78 8.79 -3.27 -0.80
CA ASN A 78 9.58 -3.56 0.38
C ASN A 78 9.38 -2.43 1.39
N LEU A 79 8.50 -2.66 2.37
CA LEU A 79 8.16 -1.66 3.37
C LEU A 79 9.27 -1.56 4.42
N SER A 80 9.72 -0.34 4.73
CA SER A 80 10.56 -0.12 5.91
C SER A 80 9.74 -0.28 7.18
N LEU A 81 10.41 -0.63 8.29
CA LEU A 81 9.77 -0.70 9.60
C LEU A 81 9.13 0.62 9.99
N GLU A 82 9.75 1.75 9.64
CA GLU A 82 9.18 3.09 9.83
C GLU A 82 7.83 3.26 9.12
N THR A 83 7.73 2.84 7.85
CA THR A 83 6.47 2.92 7.10
C THR A 83 5.41 2.02 7.72
N ILE A 84 5.79 0.82 8.17
CA ILE A 84 4.89 -0.11 8.86
C ILE A 84 4.36 0.52 10.14
N SER A 85 5.22 1.08 11.00
CA SER A 85 4.77 1.76 12.22
C SER A 85 3.86 2.94 11.91
N LYS A 86 4.18 3.77 10.91
CA LYS A 86 3.29 4.88 10.49
C LYS A 86 1.92 4.38 10.03
N LEU A 87 1.85 3.27 9.30
CA LEU A 87 0.59 2.64 8.90
C LEU A 87 -0.20 2.13 10.11
N GLU A 88 0.48 1.50 11.07
CA GLU A 88 -0.11 1.01 12.30
C GLU A 88 -0.76 2.15 13.11
N MET A 89 -0.06 3.28 13.31
CA MET A 89 -0.67 4.44 14.01
C MET A 89 -1.78 5.10 13.17
N ALA A 90 -1.62 5.18 11.85
CA ALA A 90 -2.63 5.77 10.97
C ALA A 90 -3.92 4.92 10.94
N LEU A 91 -3.82 3.60 11.04
CA LEU A 91 -4.96 2.70 11.01
C LEU A 91 -5.41 2.26 12.41
N GLY A 92 -4.62 2.46 13.45
CA GLY A 92 -4.92 1.97 14.79
C GLY A 92 -4.93 0.43 14.88
N ILE A 93 -4.07 -0.22 14.10
CA ILE A 93 -3.96 -1.69 14.04
C ILE A 93 -2.50 -2.11 14.18
N GLN A 94 -2.26 -3.37 14.54
CA GLN A 94 -0.93 -3.98 14.45
C GLN A 94 -0.77 -4.71 13.11
N LEU A 95 0.31 -4.49 12.38
CA LEU A 95 0.63 -5.14 11.11
C LEU A 95 1.64 -6.27 11.27
N ILE A 96 2.68 -6.06 12.08
CA ILE A 96 3.74 -7.04 12.33
C ILE A 96 3.86 -7.29 13.84
N ASP A 97 4.24 -8.52 14.19
CA ASP A 97 4.54 -8.91 15.57
C ASP A 97 5.84 -9.71 15.63
N VAL A 98 6.53 -9.64 16.77
CA VAL A 98 7.77 -10.41 17.03
C VAL A 98 7.44 -11.53 18.00
N VAL A 99 7.42 -12.76 17.49
CA VAL A 99 7.09 -13.96 18.27
C VAL A 99 8.00 -14.08 19.48
N GLY A 100 7.42 -14.34 20.66
CA GLY A 100 8.16 -14.51 21.91
C GLY A 100 8.45 -13.21 22.66
N PHE A 101 7.96 -12.06 22.18
CA PHE A 101 8.03 -10.80 22.88
C PHE A 101 6.64 -10.14 22.91
N SER A 102 5.97 -10.15 24.06
CA SER A 102 4.68 -9.47 24.23
C SER A 102 4.94 -8.03 24.66
N THR A 103 4.81 -7.07 23.75
CA THR A 103 4.83 -5.65 24.14
C THR A 103 3.40 -5.14 24.27
N SER A 104 3.03 -4.66 25.45
CA SER A 104 1.85 -3.82 25.64
C SER A 104 2.13 -2.41 25.11
N ILE A 105 2.15 -2.23 23.78
CA ILE A 105 2.29 -0.89 23.18
C ILE A 105 0.90 -0.25 23.11
N ASN A 106 0.63 0.69 24.02
CA ASN A 106 -0.49 1.60 23.87
C ASN A 106 -0.13 2.63 22.80
N TYR A 107 -0.82 2.63 21.67
CA TYR A 107 -0.71 3.70 20.67
C TYR A 107 -1.37 4.97 21.21
N GLU A 108 -0.61 5.80 21.92
CA GLU A 108 -1.02 7.16 22.23
C GLU A 108 -1.04 7.97 20.92
N ILE A 109 -2.24 8.25 20.41
CA ILE A 109 -2.40 9.18 19.29
C ILE A 109 -2.06 10.57 19.82
N PRO A 110 -1.05 11.28 19.28
CA PRO A 110 -0.83 12.67 19.65
C PRO A 110 -2.04 13.48 19.17
N VAL A 111 -2.91 13.85 20.10
CA VAL A 111 -4.04 14.72 19.83
C VAL A 111 -3.46 16.10 19.53
N THR A 112 -3.43 16.48 18.26
CA THR A 112 -3.14 17.88 17.89
C THR A 112 -4.28 18.73 18.43
N VAL A 113 -4.05 19.39 19.57
CA VAL A 113 -5.03 20.29 20.19
C VAL A 113 -5.32 21.42 19.21
N GLN A 114 -6.56 21.45 18.72
CA GLN A 114 -7.13 22.63 18.07
C GLN A 114 -7.19 23.75 19.11
N GLY A 115 -6.31 24.73 19.00
CA GLY A 115 -6.45 25.99 19.69
C GLY A 115 -7.66 26.75 19.15
N SER A 116 -8.80 26.63 19.82
CA SER A 116 -9.91 27.57 19.70
C SER A 116 -9.69 28.72 20.67
N SER A 117 -9.51 29.95 20.19
CA SER A 117 -9.98 31.15 20.89
C SER A 117 -10.07 32.39 19.98
N SER A 118 -11.31 32.77 19.72
CA SER A 118 -11.89 34.08 19.37
C SER A 118 -11.00 35.33 19.26
N HIS A 119 -11.14 36.07 18.15
CA HIS A 119 -11.16 37.54 18.19
C HIS A 119 -12.09 38.16 17.14
N LEU A 120 -12.62 39.33 17.52
CA LEU A 120 -13.80 40.04 17.03
C LEU A 120 -13.86 40.35 15.52
N GLY A 121 -15.09 40.52 15.03
CA GLY A 121 -15.42 40.62 13.62
C GLY A 121 -14.97 41.87 12.87
N LYS A 122 -15.04 41.75 11.53
CA LYS A 122 -15.10 42.88 10.60
C LYS A 122 -16.09 42.55 9.48
N HIS A 123 -16.98 43.50 9.28
CA HIS A 123 -17.94 43.64 8.19
C HIS A 123 -17.22 43.54 6.83
N TYR A 124 -17.76 42.78 5.88
CA TYR A 124 -17.42 42.91 4.46
C TYR A 124 -18.55 43.68 3.77
N PRO A 125 -18.27 44.76 3.03
CA PRO A 125 -19.26 45.34 2.12
C PRO A 125 -19.34 44.52 0.82
N VAL A 126 -20.52 44.60 0.20
CA VAL A 126 -20.90 44.11 -1.14
C VAL A 126 -20.02 44.69 -2.24
#